data_AF-A0A378UXU0-F1
#
_entry.id   AF-A0A378UXU0-F1
#
_cell.length_a   1.000
_cell.length_b   1.000
_cell.length_c   1.000
_cell.angle_alpha   90.00
_cell.angle_beta   90.00
_cell.angle_gamma   90.00
#
_symmetry.space_group_name_H-M   'P 1'
#
loop_
_entity.id
_entity.type
_entity.pdbx_description
1 polymer ?
#
loop_
_entity_poly.entity_id
_entity_poly.type
_entity_poly.pdbx_seq_one_letter_code
_entity_poly.pdbx_strand_id
1 'polypeptide(L)' 'MKRRAVLELAVAVVAAVGCVLSWIAAATPIEVAPVLEGEPATTAISYSSPLLVLALALAGLAGVLAVLGIARLRR' A
#
# COMPACT_ATOMS: atom_id res chain seq x y z
N MET A 1 27.74 -1.97 11.95
CA MET A 1 26.95 -0.90 11.28
C MET A 1 26.31 -1.37 9.97
N LYS A 2 27.08 -1.76 8.95
CA LYS A 2 26.56 -2.13 7.61
C LYS A 2 25.49 -3.23 7.58
N ARG A 3 25.63 -4.33 8.33
CA ARG A 3 24.63 -5.42 8.37
C ARG A 3 23.24 -4.94 8.84
N ARG A 4 23.18 -4.04 9.82
CA ARG A 4 21.92 -3.46 10.32
C ARG A 4 21.26 -2.59 9.26
N ALA A 5 22.05 -1.77 8.55
CA ALA A 5 21.53 -0.95 7.46
C ALA A 5 20.96 -1.80 6.31
N VAL A 6 21.65 -2.88 5.93
CA VAL A 6 21.14 -3.84 4.92
C VAL A 6 19.84 -4.49 5.38
N LEU A 7 19.75 -4.90 6.65
CA LEU A 7 18.52 -5.46 7.21
C LEU A 7 17.36 -4.45 7.19
N GLU A 8 17.60 -3.21 7.59
CA GLU A 8 16.60 -2.13 7.58
C GLU A 8 16.06 -1.89 6.16
N LEU A 9 16.94 -1.87 5.16
CA LEU A 9 16.54 -1.73 3.76
C LEU A 9 15.77 -2.95 3.25
N ALA A 10 16.17 -4.15 3.62
CA ALA A 10 15.44 -5.36 3.25
C ALA A 10 14.02 -5.35 3.83
N VAL A 11 13.86 -4.98 5.10
CA VAL A 11 12.54 -4.86 5.73
C VAL A 11 11.73 -3.72 5.10
N ALA A 12 12.36 -2.60 4.74
CA ALA A 12 11.70 -1.51 4.03
C ALA A 12 11.12 -1.96 2.67
N VAL A 13 11.88 -2.77 1.92
CA VAL A 13 11.42 -3.33 0.64
C VAL A 13 10.23 -4.28 0.84
N VAL A 14 10.30 -5.17 1.83
CA VAL A 14 9.18 -6.08 2.15
C VAL A 14 7.93 -5.28 2.53
N ALA A 15 8.07 -4.24 3.35
CA ALA A 15 6.96 -3.36 3.71
C ALA A 15 6.39 -2.61 2.49
N ALA A 16 7.24 -2.12 1.58
CA ALA A 16 6.79 -1.47 0.35
C ALA A 16 6.01 -2.43 -0.56
N VAL A 17 6.46 -3.69 -0.71
CA VAL A 17 5.73 -4.71 -1.45
C VAL A 17 4.38 -5.00 -0.79
N GLY A 18 4.34 -5.17 0.53
CA GLY A 18 3.09 -5.38 1.27
C GLY A 18 2.12 -4.21 1.13
N CYS A 19 2.62 -2.97 1.09
CA CYS A 19 1.83 -1.76 0.84
C CYS A 19 1.14 -1.84 -0.53
N VAL A 20 1.89 -2.14 -1.58
CA VAL A 20 1.37 -2.22 -2.95
C VAL A 20 0.31 -3.33 -3.06
N LEU A 21 0.60 -4.52 -2.51
CA LEU A 21 -0.34 -5.64 -2.52
C LEU A 21 -1.64 -5.30 -1.77
N SER A 22 -1.53 -4.66 -0.60
CA SER A 22 -2.69 -4.24 0.21
C SER A 22 -3.52 -3.18 -0.51
N TRP A 23 -2.88 -2.24 -1.20
CA TRP A 23 -3.56 -1.22 -2.00
C TRP A 23 -4.36 -1.84 -3.15
N ILE A 24 -3.76 -2.75 -3.90
CA ILE A 24 -4.42 -3.44 -5.01
C ILE A 24 -5.60 -4.27 -4.48
N ALA A 25 -5.39 -5.02 -3.40
CA ALA A 25 -6.43 -5.83 -2.77
C ALA A 25 -7.57 -5.00 -2.14
N ALA A 26 -7.33 -3.72 -1.85
CA ALA A 26 -8.36 -2.86 -1.28
C ALA A 26 -9.45 -2.49 -2.29
N ALA A 27 -9.17 -2.52 -3.59
CA ALA A 27 -10.10 -2.09 -4.63
C ALA A 27 -10.91 -3.28 -5.17
N THR A 28 -12.24 -3.25 -5.00
CA THR A 28 -13.16 -4.24 -5.58
C THR A 28 -14.12 -3.55 -6.54
N PRO A 29 -14.17 -3.95 -7.83
CA PRO A 29 -15.15 -3.43 -8.77
C PRO A 29 -16.55 -3.94 -8.38
N ILE A 30 -17.50 -3.03 -8.31
CA ILE A 30 -18.90 -3.33 -8.05
C ILE A 30 -19.78 -2.71 -9.15
N GLU A 31 -20.77 -3.47 -9.58
CA GLU A 31 -21.83 -3.00 -10.46
C GLU A 31 -22.81 -2.18 -9.61
N VAL A 32 -23.06 -0.94 -10.00
CA VAL A 32 -24.05 -0.08 -9.34
C VAL A 32 -25.28 0.00 -10.22
N ALA A 33 -26.44 -0.34 -9.64
CA ALA A 33 -27.71 -0.25 -10.34
C ALA A 33 -27.97 1.20 -10.81
N PRO A 34 -28.51 1.38 -12.03
CA PRO A 34 -28.79 2.71 -12.56
C PRO A 34 -29.83 3.43 -11.71
N VAL A 35 -29.67 4.76 -11.55
CA VAL A 35 -30.62 5.61 -10.82
C VAL A 35 -31.89 5.87 -11.66
N LEU A 36 -31.77 5.84 -13.00
CA LEU A 36 -32.87 6.01 -13.96
C LEU A 36 -33.10 4.72 -14.73
N GLU A 37 -34.36 4.34 -14.97
CA GLU A 37 -34.70 3.19 -15.79
C GLU A 37 -34.22 3.38 -17.24
N GLY A 38 -33.50 2.40 -17.78
CA GLY A 38 -33.03 2.36 -19.17
C GLY A 38 -31.56 2.70 -19.41
N GLU A 39 -30.84 3.18 -18.39
CA GLU A 39 -29.42 3.56 -18.50
C GLU A 39 -28.51 2.34 -18.22
N PRO A 40 -27.35 2.19 -18.91
CA PRO A 40 -26.42 1.11 -18.63
C PRO A 40 -25.87 1.17 -17.20
N ALA A 41 -25.67 -0.01 -16.60
CA ALA A 41 -25.07 -0.14 -15.28
C ALA A 41 -23.69 0.54 -15.25
N THR A 42 -23.40 1.26 -14.15
CA THR A 42 -22.13 1.95 -13.96
C THR A 42 -21.24 1.16 -13.02
N THR A 43 -19.98 0.95 -13.42
CA THR A 43 -18.98 0.31 -12.57
C THR A 43 -18.43 1.30 -11.55
N ALA A 44 -18.53 1.00 -10.27
CA ALA A 44 -17.87 1.74 -9.19
C ALA A 44 -16.78 0.89 -8.52
N ILE A 45 -15.87 1.53 -7.80
CA ILE A 45 -14.85 0.83 -7.00
C ILE A 45 -15.22 0.97 -5.53
N SER A 46 -15.48 -0.16 -4.87
CA SER A 46 -15.58 -0.24 -3.42
C SER A 46 -14.19 -0.43 -2.83
N TYR A 47 -13.83 0.41 -1.84
CA TYR A 47 -12.55 0.32 -1.16
C TYR A 47 -12.69 -0.29 0.24
N SER A 48 -11.91 -1.33 0.52
CA SER A 48 -11.78 -1.90 1.86
C SER A 48 -10.96 -0.97 2.76
N SER A 49 -11.63 -0.36 3.75
CA SER A 49 -10.97 0.54 4.72
C SER A 49 -9.83 -0.13 5.50
N PRO A 50 -9.97 -1.38 5.99
CA PRO A 50 -8.87 -2.06 6.69
C PRO A 50 -7.62 -2.25 5.82
N LEU A 51 -7.79 -2.61 4.54
CA LEU A 51 -6.67 -2.81 3.61
C LEU A 51 -6.01 -1.48 3.22
N LEU A 52 -6.79 -0.41 3.06
CA LEU A 52 -6.25 0.94 2.86
C LEU A 52 -5.40 1.40 4.05
N VAL A 53 -5.90 1.21 5.28
CA VAL A 53 -5.15 1.56 6.49
C VAL A 53 -3.86 0.75 6.58
N LEU A 54 -3.92 -0.55 6.30
CA LEU A 54 -2.74 -1.41 6.26
C LEU A 54 -1.71 -0.94 5.21
N ALA A 55 -2.17 -0.60 4.00
CA ALA A 55 -1.30 -0.08 2.94
C ALA A 55 -0.57 1.19 3.39
N LEU A 56 -1.30 2.17 3.95
CA LEU A 56 -0.72 3.43 4.41
C LEU A 56 0.25 3.25 5.60
N ALA A 57 -0.07 2.34 6.52
CA ALA A 57 0.82 2.01 7.63
C ALA A 57 2.13 1.39 7.13
N LEU A 58 2.05 0.46 6.17
CA LEU A 58 3.21 -0.16 5.54
C LEU A 58 4.04 0.86 4.73
N ALA A 59 3.38 1.80 4.05
CA ALA A 59 4.07 2.90 3.35
C ALA A 59 4.88 3.77 4.31
N GLY A 60 4.29 4.14 5.45
CA GLY A 60 4.97 4.90 6.50
C GLY A 60 6.18 4.14 7.06
N LEU A 61 6.00 2.86 7.41
CA LEU A 61 7.09 2.00 7.89
C LEU A 61 8.21 1.86 6.88
N ALA A 62 7.88 1.62 5.60
CA ALA A 62 8.86 1.52 4.53
C ALA A 62 9.67 2.82 4.37
N GLY A 63 8.99 3.98 4.39
CA GLY A 63 9.64 5.28 4.30
C GLY A 63 10.62 5.53 5.43
N VAL A 64 10.21 5.30 6.68
CA VAL A 64 11.08 5.49 7.86
C VAL A 64 12.30 4.56 7.81
N LEU A 65 12.10 3.27 7.53
CA LEU A 65 13.19 2.30 7.47
C LEU A 65 14.16 2.59 6.32
N ALA A 66 13.65 3.03 5.17
CA ALA A 66 14.49 3.44 4.04
C ALA A 66 15.39 4.63 4.43
N VAL A 67 14.84 5.67 5.07
CA VAL A 67 15.62 6.83 5.52
C VAL A 67 16.69 6.42 6.53
N LEU A 68 16.33 5.61 7.54
CA LEU A 68 17.28 5.16 8.56
C LEU A 68 18.38 4.27 7.97
N GLY A 69 18.02 3.34 7.09
CA GLY A 69 18.96 2.43 6.42
C GLY A 69 19.95 3.21 5.56
N ILE A 70 19.48 4.15 4.74
CA ILE A 70 20.33 5.01 3.91
C ILE A 70 21.24 5.88 4.78
N ALA A 71 20.70 6.52 5.83
CA ALA A 71 21.48 7.36 6.72
C ALA A 71 22.60 6.58 7.43
N ARG A 72 22.35 5.33 7.83
CA ARG A 72 23.37 4.45 8.43
C ARG A 72 24.38 3.91 7.43
N LEU A 73 24.01 3.78 6.15
CA LEU A 73 24.94 3.34 5.11
C LEU A 73 25.92 4.46 4.72
N ARG A 74 25.50 5.72 4.90
CA ARG A 74 26.30 6.93 4.66
C ARG A 74 27.23 7.33 5.82
N ARG A 75 27.02 6.79 7.02
CA ARG A 75 27.92 6.96 8.18
C ARG A 75 28.96 5.85 8.22
#